data_AF-A0ABD0PCW4-F1
#
_entry.id   AF-A0ABD0PCW4-F1
#
_cell.length_a   1.000
_cell.length_b   1.000
_cell.length_c   1.000
_cell.angle_alpha   90.00
_cell.angle_beta   90.00
_cell.angle_gamma   90.00
#
_symmetry.space_group_name_H-M   'P 1'
#
loop_
_entity.id
_entity.type
_entity.pdbx_description
1 polymer ?
#
loop_
_entity_poly.entity_id
_entity_poly.type
_entity_poly.pdbx_seq_one_letter_code
_entity_poly.pdbx_strand_id
1 'polypeptide(L)'
;MVYHSLQLVAFAVLAVLIMRLKLFLTPHMCIMSCLICSRQLFGWVGEKFKLQLTVVGILSIMAVQGVTNLQSQWDIIGEFSNFPQEELLEWIKDNTSPNAVFAGAMPTMASVKLSTGRAIVNHPHYEDAGL
;
A
#
# COMPACT_ATOMS: atom_id res chain seq x y z
N MET A 1 -6.67 5.68 24.60
CA MET A 1 -5.50 6.46 24.15
C MET A 1 -4.20 5.71 24.38
N VAL A 2 -3.82 5.41 25.62
CA VAL A 2 -2.53 4.73 25.95
C VAL A 2 -2.31 3.43 25.16
N TYR A 3 -3.32 2.55 25.07
CA TYR A 3 -3.23 1.31 24.28
C TYR A 3 -2.97 1.56 22.79
N HIS A 4 -3.69 2.50 22.17
CA HIS A 4 -3.49 2.83 20.76
C HIS A 4 -2.14 3.51 20.50
N SER A 5 -1.65 4.33 21.44
CA SER A 5 -0.32 4.94 21.36
C SER A 5 0.79 3.90 21.46
N LEU A 6 0.70 2.95 22.41
CA LEU A 6 1.66 1.84 22.52
C LEU A 6 1.64 0.94 21.28
N GLN A 7 0.45 0.63 20.76
CA GLN A 7 0.28 -0.17 19.55
C GLN A 7 0.86 0.55 18.31
N LEU A 8 0.67 1.86 18.20
CA LEU A 8 1.29 2.66 17.14
C LEU A 8 2.83 2.58 17.19
N VAL A 9 3.41 2.74 18.37
CA VAL A 9 4.87 2.65 18.55
C VAL A 9 5.39 1.28 18.16
N ALA A 10 4.72 0.20 18.58
CA ALA A 10 5.09 -1.16 18.22
C ALA A 10 5.05 -1.37 16.69
N PHE A 11 3.99 -0.92 16.01
CA PHE A 11 3.92 -1.01 14.55
C PHE A 11 4.91 -0.10 13.83
N ALA A 12 5.25 1.05 14.39
CA ALA A 12 6.28 1.92 13.84
C ALA A 12 7.66 1.25 13.88
N VAL A 13 8.01 0.61 15.01
CA VAL A 13 9.24 -0.18 15.12
C VAL A 13 9.25 -1.31 14.10
N LEU A 14 8.16 -2.08 13.99
CA LEU A 14 8.05 -3.16 13.01
C LEU A 14 8.16 -2.66 11.56
N ALA A 15 7.58 -1.49 11.25
CA ALA A 15 7.64 -0.88 9.92
C ALA A 15 9.03 -0.33 9.56
N VAL A 16 9.84 0.07 10.56
CA VAL A 16 11.26 0.44 10.37
C VAL A 16 12.08 -0.82 10.11
N LEU A 17 11.82 -1.90 10.84
CA LEU A 17 12.55 -3.16 10.69
C LEU A 17 12.23 -3.86 9.36
N ILE A 18 10.98 -3.80 8.87
CA ILE A 18 10.55 -4.50 7.65
C ILE A 18 9.71 -3.55 6.77
N MET A 19 10.26 -3.17 5.60
CA MET A 19 9.60 -2.27 4.63
C MET A 19 8.19 -2.72 4.22
N ARG A 20 7.98 -4.04 4.06
CA ARG A 20 6.69 -4.63 3.68
C ARG A 20 5.61 -4.48 4.77
N LEU A 21 5.97 -4.28 6.03
CA LEU A 21 5.01 -4.12 7.14
C LEU A 21 4.47 -2.69 7.28
N LYS A 22 4.98 -1.72 6.51
CA LYS A 22 4.45 -0.34 6.47
C LYS A 22 2.96 -0.28 6.13
N LEU A 23 2.45 -1.26 5.39
CA LEU A 23 1.03 -1.36 5.06
C LEU A 23 0.16 -1.46 6.32
N PHE A 24 0.60 -2.20 7.34
CA PHE A 24 -0.15 -2.38 8.59
C PHE A 24 -0.14 -1.14 9.49
N LEU A 25 0.84 -0.25 9.31
CA LEU A 25 0.95 1.00 10.07
C LEU A 25 -0.05 2.07 9.59
N THR A 26 -0.37 2.06 8.30
CA THR A 26 -1.23 3.08 7.64
C THR A 26 -2.60 3.28 8.31
N PRO A 27 -3.41 2.24 8.60
CA PRO A 27 -4.69 2.43 9.27
C PRO A 27 -4.54 3.00 10.69
N HIS A 28 -3.49 2.61 11.42
CA HIS A 28 -3.24 3.15 12.77
C HIS A 28 -2.88 4.63 12.74
N MET A 29 -2.04 5.06 11.79
CA MET A 29 -1.71 6.48 11.58
C MET A 29 -2.96 7.31 11.27
N CYS A 30 -3.86 6.79 10.43
CA CYS A 30 -5.12 7.45 10.10
C CYS A 30 -5.99 7.68 11.34
N ILE A 31 -6.20 6.64 12.16
CA ILE A 31 -7.01 6.74 13.39
C ILE A 31 -6.39 7.75 14.37
N MET A 32 -5.06 7.76 14.52
CA MET A 32 -4.38 8.73 15.39
C MET A 32 -4.52 10.16 14.88
N SER A 33 -4.44 10.38 13.56
CA SER A 33 -4.61 11.71 12.97
C SER A 33 -6.03 12.28 13.18
N CYS A 34 -7.06 11.43 13.05
CA CYS A 34 -8.44 11.81 13.33
C CYS A 34 -8.67 12.11 14.83
N LEU A 35 -8.02 11.36 15.72
CA LEU A 35 -8.07 11.61 17.17
C LEU A 35 -7.42 12.94 17.55
N ILE A 36 -6.32 13.33 16.89
CA ILE A 36 -5.69 14.65 17.08
C ILE A 36 -6.62 15.78 16.63
N CYS A 37 -7.47 15.54 15.61
CA CYS A 37 -8.49 16.49 15.17
C CYS A 37 -9.76 16.48 16.05
N SER A 38 -9.92 15.51 16.96
CA SER A 38 -11.12 15.37 17.78
C SER A 38 -11.14 16.35 18.96
N ARG A 39 -12.26 17.06 19.11
CA ARG A 39 -12.48 18.10 20.12
C ARG A 39 -12.44 17.57 21.56
N GLN A 40 -12.70 16.28 21.78
CA GLN A 40 -12.75 15.69 23.12
C GLN A 40 -11.40 15.66 23.84
N LEU A 41 -10.29 15.63 23.11
CA LEU A 41 -8.93 15.65 23.70
C LEU A 41 -8.34 17.04 23.85
N PHE A 42 -8.73 17.98 22.98
CA PHE A 42 -8.22 19.35 22.95
C PHE A 42 -9.14 20.38 23.63
N GLY A 43 -10.13 19.93 24.40
CA GLY A 43 -11.03 20.81 25.18
C GLY A 43 -10.32 21.73 26.19
N TRP A 44 -9.05 21.46 26.49
CA TRP A 44 -8.21 22.23 27.42
C TRP A 44 -7.33 23.32 26.74
N VAL A 45 -7.10 23.26 25.43
CA VAL A 45 -6.06 24.06 24.74
C VAL A 45 -6.61 25.32 24.02
N GLY A 46 -7.83 25.74 24.36
CA GLY A 46 -8.35 27.06 23.99
C GLY A 46 -9.00 27.15 22.61
N GLU A 47 -9.58 28.34 22.36
CA GLU A 47 -10.54 28.68 21.30
C GLU A 47 -10.45 27.89 19.99
N LYS A 48 -11.63 27.57 19.44
CA LYS A 48 -11.84 26.84 18.17
C LYS A 48 -10.89 27.26 17.04
N PHE A 49 -10.54 28.54 16.99
CA PHE A 49 -9.65 29.14 16.00
C PHE A 49 -8.19 28.64 16.10
N LYS A 50 -7.67 28.44 17.32
CA LYS A 50 -6.29 27.96 17.53
C LYS A 50 -6.12 26.51 17.07
N LEU A 51 -7.09 25.64 17.36
CA LEU A 51 -7.07 24.25 16.90
C LEU A 51 -7.13 24.16 15.37
N GLN A 52 -8.01 24.94 14.75
CA GLN A 52 -8.14 24.99 13.29
C GLN A 52 -6.84 25.46 12.62
N LEU A 53 -6.21 26.52 13.14
CA LEU A 53 -4.91 26.98 12.64
C LEU A 53 -3.81 25.93 12.78
N THR A 54 -3.75 25.21 13.90
CA THR A 54 -2.77 24.13 14.11
C THR A 54 -2.97 22.98 13.12
N VAL A 55 -4.21 22.54 12.90
CA VAL A 55 -4.52 21.46 11.94
C VAL A 55 -4.16 21.89 10.52
N VAL A 56 -4.50 23.12 10.12
CA VAL A 56 -4.14 23.68 8.80
C VAL A 56 -2.62 23.78 8.65
N GLY A 57 -1.91 24.22 9.70
CA GLY A 57 -0.44 24.27 9.69
C GLY A 57 0.20 22.90 9.48
N ILE A 58 -0.27 21.87 10.19
CA ILE A 58 0.23 20.49 10.05
C ILE A 58 -0.03 19.97 8.63
N LEU A 59 -1.26 20.13 8.12
CA LEU A 59 -1.63 19.74 6.76
C LEU A 59 -0.75 20.42 5.70
N SER A 60 -0.45 21.70 5.88
CA SER A 60 0.37 22.48 4.95
C SER A 60 1.79 21.92 4.87
N ILE A 61 2.41 21.62 6.02
CA ILE A 61 3.77 21.05 6.08
C ILE A 61 3.80 19.66 5.42
N MET A 62 2.79 18.82 5.71
CA MET A 62 2.67 17.49 5.11
C MET A 62 2.45 17.57 3.59
N ALA A 63 1.68 18.55 3.11
CA ALA A 63 1.40 18.74 1.70
C ALA A 63 2.65 19.08 0.88
N VAL A 64 3.60 19.86 1.42
CA VAL A 64 4.85 20.18 0.71
C VAL A 64 5.63 18.90 0.38
N GLN A 65 5.87 18.03 1.37
CA GLN A 65 6.55 16.76 1.14
C GLN A 65 5.70 15.79 0.31
N GLY A 66 4.38 15.81 0.49
CA GLY A 66 3.45 14.98 -0.27
C GLY A 66 3.48 15.30 -1.76
N VAL A 67 3.46 16.58 -2.13
CA VAL A 67 3.50 17.03 -3.53
C VAL A 67 4.82 16.65 -4.19
N THR A 68 5.96 16.83 -3.53
CA THR A 68 7.25 16.44 -4.10
C THR A 68 7.36 14.93 -4.33
N ASN A 69 6.84 14.12 -3.39
CA ASN A 69 6.79 12.67 -3.55
C ASN A 69 5.81 12.22 -4.64
N LEU A 70 4.63 12.85 -4.72
CA LEU A 70 3.65 12.55 -5.77
C LEU A 70 4.19 12.91 -7.14
N GLN A 71 4.84 14.06 -7.27
CA GLN A 71 5.43 14.49 -8.52
C GLN A 71 6.57 13.55 -8.95
N SER A 72 7.41 13.07 -8.03
CA SER A 72 8.41 12.06 -8.37
C SER A 72 7.81 10.72 -8.78
N GLN A 73 6.65 10.34 -8.22
CA GLN A 73 5.96 9.10 -8.60
C GLN A 73 5.17 9.23 -9.91
N TRP A 74 4.60 10.40 -10.20
CA TRP A 74 3.94 10.71 -11.46
C TRP A 74 4.92 10.87 -12.62
N ASP A 75 6.16 11.28 -12.35
CA ASP A 75 7.23 11.23 -13.35
C ASP A 75 7.60 9.79 -13.73
N ILE A 76 7.33 8.83 -12.83
CA ILE A 76 7.39 7.38 -13.09
C ILE A 76 6.02 6.91 -13.64
N ILE A 77 5.41 7.67 -14.54
CA ILE A 77 4.32 7.19 -15.41
C ILE A 77 4.98 6.58 -16.66
N GLY A 78 5.60 5.42 -16.45
CA GLY A 78 5.67 4.40 -17.48
C GLY A 78 4.65 3.35 -17.10
N GLU A 79 3.74 3.00 -18.01
CA GLU A 79 2.97 1.76 -17.87
C GLU A 79 3.95 0.62 -17.53
N PHE A 80 3.51 -0.38 -16.78
CA PHE A 80 4.31 -1.58 -16.56
C PHE A 80 4.46 -2.32 -17.91
N SER A 81 5.36 -1.84 -18.76
CA SER A 81 5.63 -2.38 -20.10
C SER A 81 6.62 -3.51 -19.93
N ASN A 82 6.10 -4.67 -19.54
CA ASN A 82 6.89 -5.88 -19.49
C ASN A 82 6.62 -6.66 -20.78
N PHE A 83 7.30 -6.26 -21.85
CA PHE A 83 7.15 -6.87 -23.17
C PHE A 83 7.22 -8.41 -23.14
N PRO A 84 8.16 -9.05 -22.41
CA PRO A 84 8.16 -10.50 -22.25
C PRO A 84 6.89 -11.06 -21.57
N GLN A 85 6.33 -10.34 -20.61
CA GLN A 85 5.11 -10.76 -19.93
C GLN A 85 3.87 -10.58 -20.81
N GLU A 86 3.80 -9.51 -21.59
CA GLU A 86 2.73 -9.29 -22.57
C GLU A 86 2.76 -10.38 -23.65
N GLU A 87 3.92 -10.66 -24.21
CA GLU A 87 4.12 -11.74 -25.20
C GLU A 87 3.71 -13.11 -24.62
N LEU A 88 4.06 -13.39 -23.36
CA LEU A 88 3.60 -14.61 -22.68
C LEU A 88 2.07 -14.67 -22.56
N LEU A 89 1.42 -13.57 -22.19
CA LEU A 89 -0.03 -13.51 -22.03
C LEU A 89 -0.75 -13.68 -23.37
N GLU A 90 -0.25 -13.06 -24.44
CA GLU A 90 -0.74 -13.24 -25.81
C GLU A 90 -0.51 -14.67 -26.29
N TRP A 91 0.68 -15.23 -26.07
CA TRP A 91 0.98 -16.61 -26.42
C TRP A 91 0.04 -17.60 -25.72
N ILE A 92 -0.21 -17.41 -24.42
CA ILE A 92 -1.21 -18.20 -23.67
C ILE A 92 -2.59 -18.03 -24.31
N LYS A 93 -2.93 -16.80 -24.71
CA LYS A 93 -4.23 -16.50 -25.32
C LYS A 93 -4.48 -17.29 -26.59
N ASP A 94 -3.47 -17.40 -27.45
CA ASP A 94 -3.58 -17.94 -28.80
C ASP A 94 -3.25 -19.44 -28.88
N ASN A 95 -2.39 -19.95 -28.00
CA ASN A 95 -1.84 -21.31 -28.11
C ASN A 95 -2.42 -22.30 -27.10
N THR A 96 -3.28 -21.86 -26.16
CA THR A 96 -3.83 -22.76 -25.12
C THR A 96 -5.34 -22.82 -25.10
N SER A 97 -5.85 -24.00 -24.74
CA SER A 97 -7.28 -24.24 -24.55
C SER A 97 -7.87 -23.31 -23.48
N PRO A 98 -9.13 -22.85 -23.62
CA PRO A 98 -9.82 -22.07 -22.59
C PRO A 98 -9.89 -22.77 -21.22
N ASN A 99 -9.83 -24.11 -21.20
CA ASN A 99 -9.86 -24.93 -19.99
C ASN A 99 -8.46 -25.26 -19.44
N ALA A 100 -7.39 -24.70 -20.03
CA ALA A 100 -6.04 -24.89 -19.55
C ALA A 100 -5.86 -24.25 -18.16
N VAL A 101 -5.09 -24.92 -17.32
CA VAL A 101 -4.79 -24.52 -15.94
C VAL A 101 -3.31 -24.21 -15.82
N PHE A 102 -2.97 -23.05 -15.26
CA PHE A 102 -1.60 -22.58 -15.10
C PHE A 102 -1.19 -22.53 -13.63
N ALA A 103 0.06 -22.86 -13.33
CA ALA A 103 0.65 -22.73 -12.00
C ALA A 103 1.97 -21.96 -12.08
N GLY A 104 2.31 -21.20 -11.03
CA GLY A 104 3.51 -20.38 -11.00
C GLY A 104 3.50 -19.35 -9.86
N ALA A 105 4.42 -18.39 -9.93
CA ALA A 105 4.51 -17.32 -8.94
C ALA A 105 3.21 -16.52 -8.85
N MET A 106 2.79 -16.16 -7.62
CA MET A 106 1.54 -15.46 -7.34
C MET A 106 1.32 -14.19 -8.19
N PRO A 107 2.29 -13.26 -8.37
CA PRO A 107 2.08 -12.06 -9.18
C PRO A 107 1.87 -12.39 -10.68
N THR A 108 2.56 -13.40 -11.20
CA THR A 108 2.41 -13.83 -12.60
C THR A 108 1.06 -14.49 -12.82
N MET A 109 0.62 -15.35 -11.88
CA MET A 109 -0.68 -16.03 -11.98
C MET A 109 -1.85 -15.06 -11.91
N ALA A 110 -1.76 -13.98 -11.11
CA ALA A 110 -2.76 -12.93 -11.13
C ALA A 110 -2.90 -12.30 -12.53
N SER A 111 -1.77 -12.01 -13.18
CA SER A 111 -1.73 -11.45 -14.54
C SER A 111 -2.28 -12.41 -15.59
N VAL A 112 -1.94 -13.70 -15.50
CA VAL A 112 -2.50 -14.77 -16.36
C VAL A 112 -4.02 -14.84 -16.16
N LYS A 113 -4.51 -14.90 -14.93
CA LYS A 113 -5.95 -15.00 -14.66
C LYS A 113 -6.73 -13.79 -15.20
N LEU A 114 -6.23 -12.58 -14.97
CA LEU A 114 -6.92 -11.35 -15.37
C LEU A 114 -6.87 -11.10 -16.88
N SER A 115 -5.73 -11.36 -17.54
CA SER A 115 -5.54 -11.00 -18.95
C SER A 115 -5.99 -12.10 -19.90
N THR A 116 -5.90 -13.37 -19.47
CA THR A 116 -6.21 -14.53 -20.31
C THR A 116 -7.49 -15.25 -19.87
N GLY A 117 -7.96 -15.06 -18.63
CA GLY A 117 -9.17 -15.73 -18.10
C GLY A 117 -8.95 -17.20 -17.67
N ARG A 118 -7.77 -17.77 -17.95
CA ARG A 118 -7.40 -19.17 -17.68
C ARG A 118 -7.53 -19.50 -16.21
N ALA A 119 -7.82 -20.75 -15.89
CA ALA A 119 -7.78 -21.22 -14.50
C ALA A 119 -6.33 -21.19 -14.00
N ILE A 120 -6.13 -20.83 -12.74
CA ILE A 120 -4.82 -20.81 -12.11
C ILE A 120 -4.83 -21.68 -10.86
N VAL A 121 -3.69 -22.28 -10.56
CA VAL A 121 -3.44 -23.01 -9.32
C VAL A 121 -2.23 -22.36 -8.66
N ASN A 122 -2.47 -21.70 -7.53
CA ASN A 122 -1.40 -21.23 -6.67
C ASN A 122 -1.19 -22.28 -5.57
N HIS A 123 -0.03 -22.91 -5.54
CA HIS A 123 0.49 -23.40 -4.26
C HIS A 123 1.25 -22.22 -3.66
N PRO A 124 0.86 -21.66 -2.50
CA PRO A 124 1.65 -20.64 -1.83
C PRO A 124 2.99 -21.28 -1.46
N HIS A 125 3.98 -21.15 -2.33
CA HIS A 125 5.35 -21.47 -1.98
C HIS A 125 5.81 -20.29 -1.14
N TYR A 126 5.75 -20.44 0.19
CA TYR A 126 6.62 -19.62 1.02
C TYR A 126 8.04 -19.91 0.57
N GLU A 127 8.79 -18.85 0.29
CA GLU A 127 10.21 -18.91 -0.05
C GLU A 127 10.91 -19.72 1.05
N ASP A 128 11.25 -20.97 0.74
CA ASP A 128 12.22 -21.70 1.57
C ASP A 128 13.55 -21.01 1.28
N ALA A 129 14.09 -20.32 2.28
CA ALA A 129 15.34 -19.59 2.18
C ALA A 129 16.49 -20.59 2.00
N GLY A 130 16.78 -20.94 0.76
CA GLY A 130 17.77 -21.97 0.49
C GLY A 130 18.08 -22.24 -0.98
N LEU A 131 18.16 -21.20 -1.83
CA LEU A 131 18.94 -21.20 -3.08
C LEU A 131 19.40 -19.77 -3.39
#